data_AF-A0A0A2XJE6-F1
#
_entry.id   AF-A0A0A2XJE6-F1
#
_cell.length_a   1.000
_cell.length_b   1.000
_cell.length_c   1.000
_cell.angle_alpha   90.00
_cell.angle_beta   90.00
_cell.angle_gamma   90.00
#
_symmetry.space_group_name_H-M   'P 1'
#
loop_
_entity.id
_entity.type
_entity.pdbx_description
1 polymer ?
#
loop_
_entity_poly.entity_id
_entity_poly.type
_entity_poly.pdbx_seq_one_letter_code
_entity_poly.pdbx_strand_id
1 'polypeptide(L)'
;MEKDETIQFLPERLNRQPVVFRGMTISELLVVFGVGFVVGLLLGIVATVLIGDWALIPTCALGLAFLFTFKGGNVIARLKRGKPDTWLPRYLEQRFKTNRLLIDKTDNRKYWSIRRG
;
A
#
# COMPACT_ATOMS: atom_id res chain seq x y z
N MET A 1 -27.55 42.36 -6.02
CA MET A 1 -26.64 41.55 -6.88
C MET A 1 -25.54 41.02 -5.99
N GLU A 2 -25.88 40.00 -5.23
CA GLU A 2 -24.95 39.30 -4.33
C GLU A 2 -24.30 38.21 -5.17
N LYS A 3 -23.01 38.37 -5.45
CA LYS A 3 -22.21 37.33 -6.09
C LYS A 3 -22.06 36.23 -5.05
N ASP A 4 -22.88 35.20 -5.16
CA ASP A 4 -22.60 33.90 -4.56
C ASP A 4 -21.25 33.43 -5.10
N GLU A 5 -20.18 33.75 -4.38
CA GLU A 5 -18.88 33.09 -4.48
C GLU A 5 -19.06 31.65 -4.04
N THR A 6 -19.72 30.86 -4.88
CA THR A 6 -19.88 29.43 -4.69
C THR A 6 -18.49 28.83 -4.83
N ILE A 7 -17.86 28.60 -3.68
CA ILE A 7 -16.51 28.09 -3.49
C ILE A 7 -16.25 26.94 -4.48
N GLN A 8 -15.52 27.24 -5.56
CA GLN A 8 -15.07 26.29 -6.58
C GLN A 8 -13.89 25.47 -6.08
N PHE A 9 -13.96 24.98 -4.84
CA PHE A 9 -12.94 24.14 -4.24
C PHE A 9 -13.61 23.10 -3.36
N LEU A 10 -14.47 22.30 -3.97
CA LEU A 10 -14.84 21.01 -3.38
C LEU A 10 -13.57 20.15 -3.39
N PRO A 11 -13.08 19.67 -2.24
CA PRO A 11 -11.71 19.22 -2.13
C PRO A 11 -11.60 17.77 -2.60
N GLU A 12 -11.68 17.55 -3.90
CA GLU A 12 -11.41 16.26 -4.56
C GLU A 12 -9.97 15.78 -4.30
N ARG A 13 -9.11 16.71 -3.87
CA ARG A 13 -7.72 16.45 -3.47
C ARG A 13 -7.58 16.01 -2.01
N LEU A 14 -8.57 16.27 -1.15
CA LEU A 14 -8.51 15.93 0.28
C LEU A 14 -8.78 14.44 0.52
N ASN A 15 -9.59 13.81 -0.33
CA ASN A 15 -9.85 12.37 -0.25
C ASN A 15 -8.86 11.52 -1.06
N ARG A 16 -7.97 12.16 -1.83
CA ARG A 16 -6.95 11.42 -2.57
C ARG A 16 -5.92 10.92 -1.57
N GLN A 17 -5.73 9.60 -1.50
CA GLN A 17 -4.76 9.00 -0.60
C GLN A 17 -3.40 9.70 -0.78
N PRO A 18 -2.78 10.19 0.31
CA PRO A 18 -1.53 10.93 0.19
C PRO A 18 -0.47 10.02 -0.44
N VAL A 19 0.18 10.53 -1.48
CA VAL A 19 1.32 9.88 -2.11
C VAL A 19 2.54 10.10 -1.22
N VAL A 20 3.11 9.02 -0.68
CA VAL A 20 4.17 9.10 0.34
C VAL A 20 5.56 8.83 -0.25
N PHE A 21 5.67 7.98 -1.28
CA PHE A 21 6.96 7.70 -1.90
C PHE A 21 6.83 7.44 -3.41
N ARG A 22 7.48 8.26 -4.24
CA ARG A 22 7.50 8.12 -5.72
C ARG A 22 6.12 7.94 -6.39
N GLY A 23 5.06 8.52 -5.82
CA GLY A 23 3.69 8.38 -6.34
C GLY A 23 2.94 7.12 -5.87
N MET A 24 3.53 6.32 -4.98
CA MET A 24 2.86 5.21 -4.28
C MET A 24 2.18 5.68 -3.00
N THR A 25 1.07 5.03 -2.67
CA THR A 25 0.39 5.16 -1.37
C THR A 25 1.11 4.33 -0.30
N ILE A 26 0.85 4.61 0.99
CA ILE A 26 1.47 3.87 2.12
C ILE A 26 1.20 2.36 2.02
N SER A 27 -0.02 1.99 1.66
CA SER A 27 -0.45 0.60 1.51
C SER A 27 0.30 -0.13 0.40
N GLU A 28 0.60 0.56 -0.70
CA GLU A 28 1.44 0.01 -1.80
C GLU A 28 2.88 -0.23 -1.37
N LEU A 29 3.45 0.76 -0.68
CA LEU A 29 4.80 0.67 -0.17
C LEU A 29 4.95 -0.51 0.79
N LEU A 30 4.00 -0.67 1.72
CA LEU A 30 3.99 -1.78 2.66
C LEU A 30 3.89 -3.15 1.99
N VAL A 31 3.09 -3.28 0.92
CA VAL A 31 2.97 -4.55 0.19
C VAL A 31 4.26 -4.89 -0.55
N VAL A 32 4.83 -3.93 -1.27
CA VAL A 32 6.10 -4.15 -1.99
C VAL A 32 7.23 -4.46 -1.01
N PHE A 33 7.30 -3.69 0.08
CA PHE A 33 8.28 -3.91 1.14
C PHE A 33 8.09 -5.29 1.76
N GLY A 34 6.87 -5.68 2.12
CA GLY A 34 6.56 -6.98 2.69
C GLY A 34 6.93 -8.13 1.76
N VAL A 35 6.62 -8.03 0.46
CA VAL A 35 7.01 -9.05 -0.53
C VAL A 35 8.53 -9.13 -0.65
N GLY A 36 9.22 -7.99 -0.77
CA GLY A 36 10.68 -7.95 -0.84
C GLY A 36 11.35 -8.49 0.43
N PHE A 37 10.76 -8.22 1.60
CA PHE A 37 11.23 -8.71 2.88
C PHE A 37 11.07 -10.23 3.01
N VAL A 38 9.92 -10.79 2.61
CA VAL A 38 9.69 -12.24 2.62
C VAL A 38 10.65 -12.95 1.66
N VAL A 39 10.79 -12.44 0.43
CA VAL A 39 11.75 -12.98 -0.55
C VAL A 39 13.18 -12.89 -0.02
N GLY A 40 13.54 -11.77 0.61
CA GLY A 40 14.85 -11.58 1.19
C GLY A 40 15.14 -12.43 2.42
N LEU A 41 14.13 -12.73 3.24
CA LEU A 41 14.24 -13.70 4.32
C LEU A 41 14.48 -15.11 3.79
N LEU A 42 13.73 -15.54 2.78
CA LEU A 42 13.92 -16.87 2.19
C LEU A 42 15.32 -17.01 1.60
N LEU A 43 15.79 -16.00 0.85
CA LEU A 43 17.14 -15.99 0.31
C LEU A 43 18.20 -15.88 1.41
N GLY A 44 17.94 -15.11 2.47
CA GLY A 44 18.82 -15.00 3.64
C GLY A 44 18.98 -16.32 4.37
N ILE A 45 17.89 -17.08 4.58
CA ILE A 45 17.92 -18.41 5.18
C ILE A 45 18.76 -19.36 4.33
N VAL A 46 18.53 -19.39 3.01
CA VAL A 46 19.33 -20.21 2.10
C VAL A 46 20.81 -19.79 2.14
N ALA A 47 21.11 -18.48 2.13
CA ALA A 47 22.46 -17.97 2.21
C ALA A 47 23.15 -18.33 3.53
N THR A 48 22.43 -18.27 4.66
CA THR A 48 22.95 -18.69 5.97
C THR A 48 23.22 -20.19 6.01
N VAL A 49 22.41 -21.04 5.37
CA VAL A 49 22.69 -22.48 5.28
C VAL A 49 23.96 -22.74 4.48
N LEU A 50 24.24 -21.93 3.45
CA LEU A 50 25.42 -22.09 2.59
C LEU A 50 26.72 -21.52 3.20
N ILE A 51 26.63 -20.35 3.84
CA ILE A 51 27.79 -19.59 4.33
C ILE A 51 28.03 -19.84 5.84
N GLY A 52 27.00 -20.21 6.59
CA GLY A 52 27.05 -20.47 8.02
C GLY A 52 26.90 -19.22 8.90
N ASP A 53 26.71 -18.03 8.31
CA ASP A 53 26.58 -16.78 9.07
C ASP A 53 25.12 -16.35 9.24
N TRP A 54 24.71 -16.13 10.48
CA TRP A 54 23.36 -15.71 10.86
C TRP A 54 23.08 -14.24 10.46
N ALA A 55 24.11 -13.41 10.32
CA ALA A 55 23.98 -12.00 9.95
C ALA A 55 23.46 -11.80 8.52
N LEU A 56 23.51 -12.84 7.68
CA LEU A 56 23.00 -12.81 6.31
C LEU A 56 21.49 -12.72 6.24
N ILE A 57 20.77 -13.25 7.23
CA ILE A 57 19.30 -13.23 7.27
C ILE A 57 18.78 -11.78 7.28
N PRO A 58 19.11 -10.92 8.25
CA PRO A 58 18.64 -9.54 8.25
C PRO A 58 19.22 -8.73 7.09
N THR A 59 20.46 -9.01 6.67
CA THR A 59 21.10 -8.29 5.56
C THR A 59 20.37 -8.52 4.23
N CYS A 60 20.10 -9.78 3.89
CA CYS A 60 19.35 -10.13 2.69
C CYS A 60 17.90 -9.66 2.76
N ALA A 61 17.24 -9.82 3.91
CA ALA A 61 15.86 -9.38 4.11
C ALA A 61 15.69 -7.88 3.88
N LEU A 62 16.50 -7.06 4.55
CA LEU A 62 16.43 -5.60 4.42
C LEU A 62 16.95 -5.11 3.07
N GLY A 63 18.06 -5.69 2.57
CA GLY A 63 18.63 -5.32 1.28
C GLY A 63 17.67 -5.56 0.12
N LEU A 64 17.03 -6.73 0.08
CA LEU A 64 16.06 -7.05 -0.96
C LEU A 64 14.75 -6.29 -0.78
N ALA A 65 14.26 -6.08 0.45
CA ALA A 65 13.10 -5.22 0.70
C ALA A 65 13.33 -3.79 0.19
N PHE A 66 14.53 -3.25 0.40
CA PHE A 66 14.90 -1.92 -0.09
C PHE A 66 14.97 -1.88 -1.63
N LEU A 67 15.64 -2.85 -2.25
CA LEU A 67 15.73 -2.96 -3.72
C LEU A 67 14.36 -3.10 -4.37
N PHE A 68 13.50 -3.96 -3.81
CA PHE A 68 12.12 -4.12 -4.26
C PHE A 68 11.32 -2.85 -4.09
N THR A 69 11.46 -2.13 -2.98
CA THR A 69 10.76 -0.85 -2.77
C THR A 69 11.22 0.20 -3.79
N PHE A 70 12.53 0.26 -4.08
CA PHE A 70 13.10 1.22 -5.01
C PHE A 70 12.71 0.96 -6.47
N LYS A 71 12.66 -0.32 -6.88
CA LYS A 71 12.24 -0.73 -8.24
C LYS A 71 10.73 -0.85 -8.39
N GLY A 72 10.04 -1.27 -7.34
CA GLY A 72 8.60 -1.53 -7.29
C GLY A 72 7.76 -0.29 -7.53
N GLY A 73 8.24 0.90 -7.15
CA GLY A 73 7.60 2.17 -7.50
C GLY A 73 7.35 2.36 -8.99
N ASN A 74 8.33 1.99 -9.82
CA ASN A 74 8.19 2.08 -11.28
C ASN A 74 7.28 0.98 -11.84
N VAL A 75 7.30 -0.22 -11.25
CA VAL A 75 6.47 -1.35 -11.69
C VAL A 75 5.00 -1.13 -11.35
N ILE A 76 4.71 -0.63 -10.14
CA ILE A 76 3.35 -0.26 -9.71
C ILE A 76 2.85 0.94 -10.52
N ALA A 77 3.68 1.95 -10.76
CA ALA A 77 3.30 3.07 -11.61
C ALA A 77 2.94 2.63 -13.05
N ARG A 78 3.59 1.59 -13.57
CA ARG A 78 3.24 0.97 -14.86
C ARG A 78 1.97 0.13 -14.79
N LEU A 79 1.80 -0.68 -13.75
CA LEU A 79 0.59 -1.49 -13.50
C LEU A 79 -0.66 -0.62 -13.26
N LYS A 80 -0.47 0.60 -12.75
CA LYS A 80 -1.52 1.60 -12.53
C LYS A 80 -1.96 2.35 -13.78
N ARG A 81 -1.35 2.15 -14.96
CA ARG A 81 -1.84 2.77 -16.21
C ARG A 81 -3.25 2.25 -16.53
N GLY A 82 -4.26 3.07 -16.26
CA GLY A 82 -5.65 2.84 -16.62
C GLY A 82 -6.55 2.22 -15.54
N LYS A 83 -6.13 2.13 -14.28
CA LYS A 83 -6.97 1.62 -13.17
C LYS A 83 -7.19 2.67 -12.07
N PRO A 84 -8.41 2.77 -11.49
CA PRO A 84 -8.73 3.76 -10.47
C PRO A 84 -7.93 3.57 -9.17
N ASP A 85 -7.55 4.68 -8.52
CA ASP A 85 -6.66 4.75 -7.34
C ASP A 85 -7.15 3.90 -6.13
N THR A 86 -8.45 3.57 -6.07
CA THR A 86 -9.05 2.75 -5.00
C THR A 86 -9.03 1.24 -5.28
N TRP A 87 -8.62 0.79 -6.47
CA TRP A 87 -8.69 -0.63 -6.83
C TRP A 87 -7.74 -1.51 -6.01
N LEU A 88 -6.48 -1.08 -5.83
CA LEU A 88 -5.48 -1.88 -5.14
C LEU A 88 -5.79 -2.11 -3.65
N PRO A 89 -6.13 -1.07 -2.86
CA PRO A 89 -6.53 -1.30 -1.46
C PRO A 89 -7.76 -2.20 -1.36
N ARG A 90 -8.75 -2.08 -2.26
CA ARG A 90 -9.91 -2.99 -2.28
C ARG A 90 -9.54 -4.42 -2.66
N TYR A 91 -8.63 -4.61 -3.61
CA TYR A 91 -8.14 -5.92 -4.01
C TYR A 91 -7.34 -6.59 -2.88
N LEU A 92 -6.45 -5.84 -2.23
CA LEU A 92 -5.70 -6.29 -1.06
C LEU A 92 -6.63 -6.60 0.11
N GLU A 93 -7.59 -5.73 0.42
CA GLU A 93 -8.63 -6.01 1.40
C GLU A 93 -9.37 -7.30 1.05
N GLN A 94 -9.77 -7.52 -0.20
CA GLN A 94 -10.48 -8.73 -0.58
C GLN A 94 -9.63 -9.99 -0.44
N ARG A 95 -8.34 -9.92 -0.79
CA ARG A 95 -7.38 -11.02 -0.64
C ARG A 95 -7.06 -11.32 0.82
N PHE A 96 -6.88 -10.29 1.64
CA PHE A 96 -6.56 -10.42 3.06
C PHE A 96 -7.80 -10.63 3.93
N LYS A 97 -9.01 -10.25 3.50
CA LYS A 97 -10.29 -10.59 4.15
C LYS A 97 -10.53 -12.10 4.18
N THR A 98 -10.01 -12.83 3.20
CA THR A 98 -9.99 -14.30 3.23
C THR A 98 -9.19 -14.82 4.44
N ASN A 99 -8.14 -14.12 4.85
CA ASN A 99 -7.49 -14.31 6.16
C ASN A 99 -8.22 -13.48 7.23
N ARG A 100 -9.41 -13.95 7.62
CA ARG A 100 -10.35 -13.33 8.59
C ARG A 100 -9.71 -12.89 9.93
N LEU A 101 -8.49 -13.32 10.23
CA LEU A 101 -7.76 -13.03 11.46
C LEU A 101 -6.91 -11.74 11.40
N LEU A 102 -6.57 -11.23 10.21
CA LEU A 102 -5.63 -10.11 10.07
C LEU A 102 -6.29 -8.73 9.89
N ILE A 103 -7.61 -8.70 9.66
CA ILE A 103 -8.37 -7.46 9.46
C ILE A 103 -9.49 -7.40 10.49
N ASP A 104 -9.13 -7.19 11.75
CA ASP A 104 -10.02 -6.51 12.68
C ASP A 104 -9.54 -5.08 12.86
N LYS A 105 -10.06 -4.20 12.02
CA LYS A 105 -9.95 -2.76 12.23
C LYS A 105 -11.18 -2.09 11.65
N THR A 106 -12.19 -1.98 12.50
CA THR A 106 -13.15 -0.86 12.50
C THR A 106 -13.68 -0.46 11.12
N ASP A 107 -14.54 -1.29 10.52
CA ASP A 107 -15.44 -0.84 9.44
C ASP A 107 -16.53 0.07 10.04
N ASN A 108 -16.12 1.29 10.44
CA ASN A 108 -17.03 2.35 10.88
C ASN A 108 -17.57 3.11 9.66
N ARG A 109 -17.96 2.39 8.60
CA ARG A 109 -18.70 2.96 7.47
C ARG A 109 -20.11 3.28 7.93
N LYS A 110 -20.22 4.42 8.63
CA LYS A 110 -21.47 5.14 8.80
C LYS A 110 -22.00 5.49 7.41
N TYR A 111 -22.97 4.70 6.96
CA TYR A 111 -23.84 5.08 5.88
C TYR A 111 -24.55 6.36 6.30
N TRP A 112 -24.28 7.46 5.60
CA TRP A 112 -25.04 8.70 5.73
C TRP A 112 -26.48 8.40 5.30
N SER A 113 -27.36 8.12 6.26
CA SER A 113 -28.80 8.14 6.03
C SER A 113 -29.23 9.59 5.92
N ILE A 114 -29.24 10.12 4.70
CA ILE A 114 -29.79 11.44 4.42
C ILE A 114 -31.31 11.31 4.51
N ARG A 115 -31.84 11.46 5.73
CA ARG A 115 -33.27 11.74 5.92
C ARG A 115 -33.39 13.26 5.98
N ARG A 116 -33.66 13.88 4.82
CA ARG A 116 -34.18 15.25 4.80
C ARG A 116 -35.63 15.17 5.29
N GLY A 117 -35.88 15.77 6.45
CA GLY A 117 -37.20 16.12 6.96
C GLY A 117 -37.21 17.61 7.22
#